data_AF-U2G5W3-F1
#
_entry.id   AF-U2G5W3-F1
#
_cell.length_a   1.000
_cell.length_b   1.000
_cell.length_c   1.000
_cell.angle_alpha   90.00
_cell.angle_beta   90.00
_cell.angle_gamma   90.00
#
_symmetry.space_group_name_H-M   'P 1'
#
loop_
_entity.id
_entity.type
_entity.pdbx_description
1 polymer ?
#
loop_
_entity_poly.entity_id
_entity_poly.type
_entity_poly.pdbx_seq_one_letter_code
_entity_poly.pdbx_strand_id
1 'polypeptide(L)'
;MKKSVLAMLMCAAFSAMAHADEPFSTKYQIVVPPAPQFTPTKVWDDGKFTYIQLRAPYHGDLPAVFEQLDDGKYAVVDARWDEKTSRFVLPKLIDRVVLRVDEKHVEIDRS
;
A
#
# COMPACT_ATOMS: atom_id res chain seq x y z
N MET A 1 -36.25 -50.49 13.63
CA MET A 1 -34.87 -50.99 13.40
C MET A 1 -34.36 -50.26 12.16
N LYS A 2 -33.29 -49.46 12.09
CA LYS A 2 -32.14 -49.10 12.95
C LYS A 2 -31.64 -47.70 12.48
N LYS A 3 -31.35 -46.83 13.47
CA LYS A 3 -30.22 -45.88 13.62
C LYS A 3 -30.06 -44.64 12.69
N SER A 4 -30.29 -43.49 13.35
CA SER A 4 -29.75 -42.12 13.21
C SER A 4 -28.25 -42.02 12.88
N VAL A 5 -27.84 -40.97 12.12
CA VAL A 5 -26.74 -40.03 12.50
C VAL A 5 -26.97 -38.64 11.85
N LEU A 6 -26.90 -37.64 12.72
CA LEU A 6 -26.90 -36.19 12.59
C LEU A 6 -25.56 -35.65 12.05
N ALA A 7 -25.56 -34.62 11.18
CA ALA A 7 -24.45 -33.66 11.13
C ALA A 7 -24.92 -32.29 10.60
N MET A 8 -25.16 -31.42 11.56
CA MET A 8 -25.29 -29.97 11.47
C MET A 8 -23.95 -29.38 10.97
N LEU A 9 -23.96 -28.64 9.85
CA LEU A 9 -22.94 -27.62 9.56
C LEU A 9 -23.70 -26.29 9.57
N MET A 10 -23.87 -25.63 10.72
CA MET A 10 -22.89 -24.78 11.41
C MET A 10 -22.18 -23.82 10.44
N CYS A 11 -22.71 -22.59 10.46
CA CYS A 11 -22.03 -21.31 10.23
C CYS A 11 -20.56 -21.38 9.81
N ALA A 12 -20.29 -20.89 8.59
CA ALA A 12 -19.19 -19.98 8.39
C ALA A 12 -19.74 -18.81 7.56
N ALA A 13 -20.42 -17.89 8.24
CA ALA A 13 -20.44 -16.52 7.75
C ALA A 13 -18.97 -16.08 7.75
N PHE A 14 -18.30 -16.24 6.61
CA PHE A 14 -17.01 -15.61 6.39
C PHE A 14 -17.24 -14.13 6.61
N SER A 15 -16.73 -13.61 7.72
CA SER A 15 -16.55 -12.19 7.91
C SER A 15 -15.69 -11.68 6.77
N ALA A 16 -16.34 -11.28 5.68
CA ALA A 16 -15.82 -10.22 4.85
C ALA A 16 -15.76 -9.02 5.78
N MET A 17 -14.61 -8.80 6.43
CA MET A 17 -14.24 -7.47 6.89
C MET A 17 -14.08 -6.61 5.64
N ALA A 18 -15.22 -6.22 5.09
CA ALA A 18 -15.35 -5.09 4.23
C ALA A 18 -14.87 -3.90 5.06
N HIS A 19 -13.62 -3.49 4.86
CA HIS A 19 -13.17 -2.13 5.18
C HIS A 19 -13.86 -1.14 4.22
N ALA A 20 -15.18 -1.25 4.04
CA ALA A 20 -15.92 -0.57 2.99
C ALA A 20 -16.40 0.82 3.40
N ASP A 21 -16.15 1.25 4.64
CA ASP A 21 -16.67 2.52 5.17
C ASP A 21 -15.58 3.46 5.72
N GLU A 22 -14.28 3.18 5.52
CA GLU A 22 -13.25 4.17 5.84
C GLU A 22 -13.09 5.19 4.69
N PRO A 23 -13.05 6.50 4.99
CA PRO A 23 -12.89 7.53 3.97
C PRO A 23 -11.55 7.34 3.25
N PHE A 24 -11.58 7.11 1.94
CA PHE A 24 -10.38 6.94 1.11
C PHE A 24 -10.01 8.25 0.39
N SER A 25 -8.72 8.58 0.32
CA SER A 25 -8.21 9.74 -0.44
C SER A 25 -7.37 9.31 -1.64
N THR A 26 -7.51 10.00 -2.79
CA THR A 26 -6.68 9.79 -4.00
C THR A 26 -5.94 11.06 -4.40
N LYS A 27 -5.65 11.95 -3.46
CA LYS A 27 -5.06 13.28 -3.75
C LYS A 27 -3.57 13.24 -4.10
N TYR A 28 -3.04 12.06 -4.40
CA TYR A 28 -1.63 11.86 -4.65
C TYR A 28 -1.29 12.04 -6.14
N GLN A 29 -0.22 12.76 -6.41
CA GLN A 29 0.36 12.93 -7.75
C GLN A 29 1.71 12.22 -7.83
N ILE A 30 2.09 11.75 -9.03
CA ILE A 30 3.35 11.01 -9.26
C ILE A 30 4.16 11.79 -10.31
N VAL A 31 5.40 12.19 -9.97
CA VAL A 31 6.29 12.94 -10.86
C VAL A 31 7.50 12.08 -11.23
N VAL A 32 7.80 11.94 -12.54
CA VAL A 32 8.88 11.05 -13.01
C VAL A 32 9.56 11.51 -14.31
N PRO A 33 10.90 11.44 -14.39
CA PRO A 33 11.60 11.31 -15.67
C PRO A 33 12.70 10.22 -15.66
N PRO A 34 12.93 9.52 -16.80
CA PRO A 34 12.13 8.38 -17.26
C PRO A 34 11.65 7.40 -16.17
N ALA A 35 10.44 6.86 -16.33
CA ALA A 35 9.75 6.07 -15.30
C ALA A 35 10.48 4.77 -14.92
N PRO A 36 11.04 4.64 -13.71
CA PRO A 36 11.64 3.40 -13.26
C PRO A 36 10.56 2.35 -13.04
N GLN A 37 10.96 1.08 -12.95
CA GLN A 37 10.04 -0.05 -12.77
C GLN A 37 9.18 0.07 -11.51
N PHE A 38 9.68 0.74 -10.46
CA PHE A 38 8.96 1.00 -9.20
C PHE A 38 8.05 2.24 -9.24
N THR A 39 7.70 2.76 -10.43
CA THR A 39 6.65 3.79 -10.54
C THR A 39 5.33 3.24 -9.99
N PRO A 40 4.71 3.88 -8.98
CA PRO A 40 3.43 3.44 -8.46
C PRO A 40 2.34 3.49 -9.52
N THR A 41 1.43 2.53 -9.46
CA THR A 41 0.20 2.49 -10.27
C THR A 41 -0.96 3.16 -9.56
N LYS A 42 -0.92 3.21 -8.21
CA LYS A 42 -1.96 3.83 -7.38
C LYS A 42 -1.37 4.23 -6.03
N VAL A 43 -1.76 5.41 -5.54
CA VAL A 43 -1.45 5.88 -4.19
C VAL A 43 -2.74 6.40 -3.54
N TRP A 44 -2.98 5.99 -2.30
CA TRP A 44 -4.16 6.40 -1.53
C TRP A 44 -3.92 6.25 -0.03
N ASP A 45 -4.84 6.75 0.78
CA ASP A 45 -4.89 6.50 2.22
C ASP A 45 -6.32 6.22 2.67
N ASP A 46 -6.44 5.67 3.87
CA ASP A 46 -7.71 5.43 4.59
C ASP A 46 -7.91 6.41 5.78
N GLY A 47 -7.13 7.50 5.82
CA GLY A 47 -7.10 8.43 6.95
C GLY A 47 -6.15 8.03 8.10
N LYS A 48 -5.53 6.84 8.06
CA LYS A 48 -4.54 6.39 9.05
C LYS A 48 -3.25 5.88 8.42
N PHE A 49 -3.36 5.08 7.37
CA PHE A 49 -2.26 4.47 6.63
C PHE A 49 -2.21 5.02 5.21
N THR A 50 -1.00 5.21 4.70
CA THR A 50 -0.79 5.48 3.27
C THR A 50 -0.39 4.19 2.55
N TYR A 51 -0.96 4.01 1.37
CA TYR A 51 -0.83 2.83 0.53
C TYR A 51 -0.20 3.22 -0.81
N ILE A 52 0.89 2.56 -1.17
CA ILE A 52 1.60 2.81 -2.44
C ILE A 52 1.68 1.49 -3.20
N GLN A 53 0.88 1.35 -4.25
CA GLN A 53 0.80 0.12 -5.04
C GLN A 53 1.67 0.21 -6.28
N LEU A 54 2.56 -0.77 -6.44
CA LEU A 54 3.36 -0.97 -7.66
C LEU A 54 2.59 -1.86 -8.64
N ARG A 55 3.11 -1.99 -9.87
CA ARG A 55 2.54 -2.92 -10.84
C ARG A 55 2.66 -4.36 -10.32
N ALA A 56 1.53 -5.05 -10.21
CA ALA A 56 1.48 -6.46 -9.84
C ALA A 56 1.52 -7.36 -11.10
N PRO A 57 2.24 -8.49 -11.07
CA PRO A 57 3.21 -8.86 -10.04
C PRO A 57 4.47 -7.98 -10.13
N TYR A 58 5.06 -7.67 -8.97
CA TYR A 58 6.30 -6.89 -8.91
C TYR A 58 7.51 -7.80 -8.74
N HIS A 59 8.47 -7.70 -9.67
CA HIS A 59 9.70 -8.52 -9.70
C HIS A 59 10.99 -7.70 -9.72
N GLY A 60 10.90 -6.39 -9.45
CA GLY A 60 12.06 -5.52 -9.37
C GLY A 60 12.60 -5.41 -7.95
N ASP A 61 13.68 -4.64 -7.79
CA ASP A 61 14.18 -4.28 -6.47
C ASP A 61 13.18 -3.39 -5.73
N LEU A 62 12.93 -3.69 -4.46
CA LEU A 62 12.02 -2.89 -3.65
C LEU A 62 12.66 -1.53 -3.34
N PRO A 63 12.00 -0.41 -3.66
CA PRO A 63 12.51 0.90 -3.30
C PRO A 63 12.53 1.09 -1.78
N ALA A 64 13.55 1.80 -1.29
CA ALA A 64 13.49 2.42 0.02
C ALA A 64 12.44 3.55 0.00
N VAL A 65 11.69 3.68 1.10
CA VAL A 65 10.62 4.67 1.24
C VAL A 65 11.07 5.78 2.19
N PHE A 66 11.08 7.00 1.67
CA PHE A 66 11.46 8.20 2.43
C PHE A 66 10.30 9.19 2.52
N GLU A 67 10.25 9.91 3.63
CA GLU A 67 9.50 11.14 3.78
C GLU A 67 10.41 12.33 3.46
N GLN A 68 9.96 13.24 2.61
CA GLN A 68 10.62 14.53 2.44
C GLN A 68 10.05 15.54 3.43
N LEU A 69 10.92 16.08 4.28
CA LEU A 69 10.59 17.07 5.30
C LEU A 69 10.63 18.49 4.70
N ASP A 70 10.05 19.46 5.41
CA ASP A 70 9.96 20.85 4.95
C ASP A 70 11.32 21.54 4.77
N ASP A 71 12.34 21.10 5.49
CA ASP A 71 13.72 21.58 5.38
C ASP A 71 14.51 20.92 4.24
N GLY A 72 13.86 20.09 3.43
CA GLY A 72 14.46 19.35 2.32
C GLY A 72 15.23 18.09 2.76
N LYS A 73 15.25 17.75 4.06
CA LYS A 73 15.82 16.49 4.54
C LYS A 73 14.89 15.32 4.26
N TYR A 74 15.46 14.12 4.36
CA TYR A 74 14.73 12.87 4.19
C TYR A 74 14.75 12.05 5.48
N ALA A 75 13.61 11.47 5.85
CA ALA A 75 13.51 10.49 6.92
C ALA A 75 13.09 9.12 6.35
N VAL A 76 13.71 8.05 6.83
CA VAL A 76 13.31 6.68 6.45
C VAL A 76 11.93 6.39 7.05
N VAL A 77 11.02 5.84 6.25
CA VAL A 77 9.70 5.39 6.70
C VAL A 77 9.74 3.88 6.93
N ASP A 78 9.20 3.44 8.06
CA ASP A 78 8.97 2.01 8.35
C ASP A 78 7.79 1.46 7.52
N ALA A 79 8.02 1.33 6.21
CA ALA A 79 7.02 0.86 5.27
C ALA A 79 7.04 -0.67 5.17
N ARG A 80 5.87 -1.29 5.35
CA ARG A 80 5.71 -2.73 5.18
C ARG A 80 5.39 -3.08 3.73
N TRP A 81 6.09 -4.04 3.15
CA TRP A 81 5.76 -4.60 1.84
C TRP A 81 4.73 -5.74 1.95
N ASP A 82 3.70 -5.71 1.12
CA ASP A 82 2.76 -6.82 0.86
C ASP A 82 3.00 -7.36 -0.55
N GLU A 83 3.62 -8.54 -0.63
CA GLU A 83 3.96 -9.21 -1.89
C GLU A 83 2.73 -9.63 -2.69
N LYS A 84 1.64 -10.04 -2.01
CA LYS A 84 0.43 -10.52 -2.67
C LYS A 84 -0.27 -9.41 -3.44
N THR A 85 -0.26 -8.19 -2.91
CA THR A 85 -0.89 -7.02 -3.55
C THR A 85 0.10 -6.08 -4.23
N SER A 86 1.41 -6.39 -4.13
CA SER A 86 2.51 -5.55 -4.64
C SER A 86 2.42 -4.11 -4.14
N ARG A 87 2.29 -3.94 -2.83
CA ARG A 87 1.97 -2.63 -2.21
C ARG A 87 2.75 -2.39 -0.93
N PHE A 88 3.21 -1.16 -0.75
CA PHE A 88 3.70 -0.67 0.53
C PHE A 88 2.56 -0.15 1.40
N VAL A 89 2.63 -0.43 2.70
CA VAL A 89 1.76 0.11 3.75
C VAL A 89 2.62 0.94 4.69
N LEU A 90 2.37 2.24 4.73
CA LEU A 90 3.06 3.20 5.58
C LEU A 90 2.21 3.46 6.84
N PRO A 91 2.79 3.46 8.06
CA PRO A 91 2.06 3.52 9.33
C PRO A 91 1.52 4.92 9.69
N LYS A 92 1.46 5.84 8.72
CA LYS A 92 0.99 7.20 8.90
C LYS A 92 0.50 7.79 7.58
N LEU A 93 -0.26 8.88 7.68
CA LEU A 93 -0.45 9.80 6.58
C LEU A 93 0.84 10.57 6.31
N ILE A 94 1.14 10.77 5.04
CA ILE A 94 2.36 11.42 4.58
C ILE A 94 2.05 12.30 3.37
N ASP A 95 2.62 13.49 3.38
CA ASP A 95 2.39 14.50 2.35
C ASP A 95 3.37 14.38 1.19
N ARG A 96 4.64 14.05 1.46
CA ARG A 96 5.69 13.94 0.43
C ARG A 96 6.49 12.66 0.61
N VAL A 97 6.36 11.75 -0.35
CA VAL A 97 7.08 10.46 -0.36
C VAL A 97 8.07 10.43 -1.50
N VAL A 98 9.27 9.91 -1.22
CA VAL A 98 10.25 9.56 -2.24
C VAL A 98 10.52 8.06 -2.18
N LEU A 99 10.27 7.38 -3.29
CA LEU A 99 10.73 6.00 -3.51
C LEU A 99 12.08 6.04 -4.19
N ARG A 100 13.06 5.25 -3.73
CA ARG A 100 14.41 5.24 -4.31
C ARG A 100 15.00 3.85 -4.46
N VAL A 101 15.61 3.60 -5.62
CA VAL A 101 16.51 2.47 -5.91
C VAL A 101 17.74 3.07 -6.60
N ASP A 102 18.91 2.90 -6.01
CA ASP A 102 20.18 3.52 -6.47
C ASP A 102 20.05 5.04 -6.72
N GLU A 103 20.26 5.49 -7.96
CA GLU A 103 20.12 6.88 -8.40
C GLU A 103 18.71 7.22 -8.89
N LYS A 104 17.85 6.22 -9.10
CA LYS A 104 16.49 6.41 -9.60
C LYS A 104 15.57 6.73 -8.42
N HIS A 105 14.65 7.66 -8.63
CA HIS A 105 13.63 7.98 -7.64
C HIS A 105 12.29 8.33 -8.28
N VAL A 106 11.24 8.25 -7.47
CA VAL A 106 9.88 8.68 -7.81
C VAL A 106 9.37 9.51 -6.65
N GLU A 107 8.87 10.71 -6.93
CA GLU A 107 8.27 11.62 -5.95
C GLU A 107 6.76 11.52 -6.00
N ILE A 108 6.13 11.55 -4.83
CA ILE A 108 4.70 11.41 -4.64
C ILE A 108 4.23 12.50 -3.67
N ASP A 109 3.38 13.40 -4.15
CA ASP A 109 2.87 14.53 -3.38
C ASP A 109 1.37 14.40 -3.11
N ARG A 110 0.95 14.57 -1.86
CA ARG A 110 -0.46 14.70 -1.44
C ARG A 110 -0.90 16.15 -1.64
N SER A 111 -1.92 16.36 -2.47
CA SER A 111 -2.58 17.66 -2.71
C SER A 111 -3.87 17.85 -1.91
#